data_AF-A0A1H8YIR6-F1
#
_entry.id   AF-A0A1H8YIR6-F1
#
_cell.length_a   1.000
_cell.length_b   1.000
_cell.length_c   1.000
_cell.angle_alpha   90.00
_cell.angle_beta   90.00
_cell.angle_gamma   90.00
#
_symmetry.space_group_name_H-M   'P 1'
#
loop_
_entity.id
_entity.type
_entity.pdbx_description
1 polymer ?
#
loop_
_entity_poly.entity_id
_entity_poly.type
_entity_poly.pdbx_seq_one_letter_code
_entity_poly.pdbx_strand_id
1 'polypeptide(L)'
;MTLLAVERIKLFTTRSPWWCAIIAIILTAGFAALIASASPAGETIEVSTTQAGYQFGVAVIMVLAALSVTTEYRFGTIRTTFQAVPHRGSVLAAKAVVVGLLGLVIGEVGAFGAWALGYAIRPSSALVLDSSGKWIDVAGVGVLFALAAVIAVAIGILIRHSAGAIALLLIYVLAVENLVQLIPTVGPKIHKWLPFNVADKFLHGGAPGGQTGQSASDVVLSQGWSLAYFAAFAVALMAIAIGVAKKRDA
;
A
#
# COMPACT_ATOMS: atom_id res chain seq x y z
N MET A 1 -29.18 -6.99 -3.87
CA MET A 1 -28.05 -6.14 -3.45
C MET A 1 -26.82 -6.53 -4.27
N THR A 2 -26.03 -5.58 -4.75
CA THR A 2 -24.78 -5.89 -5.48
C THR A 2 -23.71 -6.39 -4.51
N LEU A 3 -22.77 -7.22 -4.98
CA LEU A 3 -21.69 -7.77 -4.14
C LEU A 3 -20.84 -6.66 -3.50
N LEU A 4 -20.63 -5.56 -4.22
CA LEU A 4 -19.92 -4.37 -3.71
C LEU A 4 -20.67 -3.73 -2.53
N ALA A 5 -22.00 -3.66 -2.57
CA ALA A 5 -22.78 -3.09 -1.48
C ALA A 5 -22.69 -3.94 -0.20
N VAL A 6 -22.69 -5.28 -0.34
CA VAL A 6 -22.53 -6.20 0.78
C VAL A 6 -21.15 -6.03 1.43
N GLU A 7 -20.09 -6.02 0.63
CA GLU A 7 -18.72 -5.89 1.14
C GLU A 7 -18.47 -4.53 1.79
N ARG A 8 -19.05 -3.46 1.25
CA ARG A 8 -19.03 -2.13 1.89
C ARG A 8 -19.64 -2.17 3.29
N ILE A 9 -20.84 -2.74 3.43
CA ILE A 9 -21.53 -2.79 4.73
C ILE A 9 -20.67 -3.57 5.74
N LYS A 10 -20.11 -4.71 5.35
CA LYS A 10 -19.24 -5.51 6.24
C LYS A 10 -18.05 -4.71 6.78
N LEU A 11 -17.34 -4.00 5.90
CA LEU A 11 -16.19 -3.19 6.32
C LEU A 11 -16.62 -2.06 7.26
N PHE A 12 -17.59 -1.25 6.85
CA PHE A 12 -17.96 -0.05 7.61
C PHE A 12 -18.77 -0.32 8.89
N THR A 13 -19.31 -1.53 9.07
CA THR A 13 -20.05 -1.90 10.31
C THR A 13 -19.11 -2.20 11.48
N THR A 14 -17.83 -2.47 11.23
CA THR A 14 -16.85 -2.74 12.29
C THR A 14 -16.07 -1.47 12.67
N ARG A 15 -15.66 -1.36 13.94
CA ARG A 15 -14.86 -0.21 14.41
C ARG A 15 -13.39 -0.29 13.97
N SER A 16 -12.88 -1.48 13.68
CA SER A 16 -11.46 -1.71 13.39
C SER A 16 -10.95 -0.98 12.14
N PRO A 17 -11.67 -0.94 11.00
CA PRO A 17 -11.22 -0.21 9.81
C PRO A 17 -11.05 1.28 10.04
N TRP A 18 -11.88 1.90 10.88
CA TRP A 18 -11.76 3.32 11.21
C TRP A 18 -10.50 3.62 12.00
N TRP A 19 -10.17 2.79 13.01
CA TRP A 19 -8.92 2.92 13.74
C TRP A 19 -7.70 2.72 12.84
N CYS A 20 -7.72 1.70 11.97
CA CYS A 20 -6.64 1.48 11.02
C CYS A 20 -6.49 2.63 10.03
N ALA A 21 -7.60 3.19 9.52
CA ALA A 21 -7.59 4.34 8.62
C ALA A 21 -6.96 5.57 9.30
N ILE A 22 -7.39 5.89 10.52
CA ILE A 22 -6.85 6.99 11.32
C ILE A 22 -5.36 6.80 11.57
N ILE A 23 -4.95 5.61 12.02
CA ILE A 23 -3.52 5.32 12.29
C ILE A 23 -2.70 5.42 11.02
N ALA A 24 -3.18 4.91 9.88
CA ALA A 24 -2.48 4.99 8.61
C ALA A 24 -2.26 6.47 8.19
N ILE A 25 -3.31 7.30 8.28
CA ILE A 25 -3.23 8.73 7.97
C ILE A 25 -2.27 9.44 8.92
N ILE A 26 -2.37 9.17 10.22
CA ILE A 26 -1.50 9.78 11.24
C ILE A 26 -0.05 9.38 11.01
N LEU A 27 0.25 8.12 10.70
CA LEU A 27 1.63 7.71 10.45
C LEU A 27 2.17 8.35 9.17
N THR A 28 1.40 8.37 8.08
CA THR A 28 1.86 8.99 6.84
C THR A 28 2.06 10.50 6.98
N ALA A 29 1.06 11.22 7.48
CA ALA A 29 1.11 12.67 7.61
C ALA A 29 1.94 13.15 8.81
N GLY A 30 1.95 12.40 9.90
CA GLY A 30 2.70 12.72 11.12
C GLY A 30 4.21 12.61 10.91
N PHE A 31 4.69 11.66 10.11
CA PHE A 31 6.11 11.61 9.74
C PHE A 31 6.53 12.83 8.91
N ALA A 32 5.67 13.31 8.00
CA ALA A 32 5.93 14.54 7.25
C ALA A 32 6.07 15.75 8.18
N ALA A 33 5.16 15.88 9.15
CA ALA A 33 5.22 16.93 10.16
C ALA A 33 6.46 16.83 11.04
N LEU A 34 6.82 15.61 11.46
CA LEU A 34 8.01 15.34 12.25
C LEU A 34 9.27 15.78 11.50
N ILE A 35 9.45 15.33 10.25
CA ILE A 35 10.57 15.70 9.39
C ILE A 35 10.61 17.22 9.23
N ALA A 36 9.48 17.84 8.88
CA ALA A 36 9.43 19.28 8.66
C ALA A 36 9.78 20.12 9.89
N SER A 37 9.40 19.64 11.08
CA SER A 37 9.73 20.28 12.35
C SER A 37 11.18 20.07 12.78
N ALA A 38 11.78 18.93 12.43
CA ALA A 38 13.12 18.54 12.81
C ALA A 38 14.21 19.06 11.86
N SER A 39 13.85 19.44 10.62
CA SER A 39 14.79 20.00 9.65
C SER A 39 15.45 21.30 10.15
N PRO A 40 16.78 21.44 10.04
CA PRO A 40 17.53 22.65 10.35
C PRO A 40 16.97 23.91 9.69
N ALA A 41 17.13 25.06 10.36
CA ALA A 41 16.74 26.34 9.79
C ALA A 41 17.58 26.66 8.53
N GLY A 42 16.89 26.96 7.42
CA GLY A 42 17.52 27.24 6.13
C GLY A 42 17.56 26.05 5.16
N GLU A 43 17.21 24.84 5.62
CA GLU A 43 17.09 23.68 4.74
C GLU A 43 15.71 23.63 4.07
N THR A 44 15.70 23.43 2.75
CA THR A 44 14.46 23.34 1.96
C THR A 44 13.96 21.90 1.92
N ILE A 45 12.67 21.73 2.20
CA ILE A 45 11.99 20.44 2.12
C ILE A 45 11.36 20.29 0.73
N GLU A 46 11.55 19.13 0.12
CA GLU A 46 10.96 18.76 -1.16
C GLU A 46 9.62 18.01 -0.99
N VAL A 47 8.85 17.90 -2.07
CA VAL A 47 7.60 17.13 -2.05
C VAL A 47 7.86 15.65 -1.71
N SER A 48 8.88 15.05 -2.30
CA SER A 48 9.29 13.65 -2.06
C SER A 48 9.55 13.36 -0.58
N THR A 49 10.22 14.29 0.13
CA THR A 49 10.55 14.10 1.56
C THR A 49 9.32 14.18 2.46
N THR A 50 8.28 14.93 2.07
CA THR A 50 6.99 14.90 2.79
C THR A 50 6.34 13.52 2.76
N GLN A 51 6.62 12.71 1.74
CA GLN A 51 5.99 11.40 1.57
C GLN A 51 6.74 10.28 2.30
N ALA A 52 7.87 10.54 2.96
CA ALA A 52 8.69 9.52 3.61
C ALA A 52 7.93 8.61 4.61
N GLY A 53 6.83 9.09 5.20
CA GLY A 53 5.97 8.33 6.11
C GLY A 53 5.06 7.28 5.44
N TYR A 54 4.98 7.23 4.11
CA TYR A 54 4.00 6.40 3.41
C TYR A 54 4.14 4.91 3.73
N GLN A 55 5.36 4.40 3.88
CA GLN A 55 5.63 2.97 4.13
C GLN A 55 4.94 2.46 5.40
N PHE A 56 4.90 3.27 6.45
CA PHE A 56 4.18 2.92 7.69
C PHE A 56 2.67 2.90 7.49
N GLY A 57 2.12 3.84 6.70
CA GLY A 57 0.70 3.84 6.35
C GLY A 57 0.32 2.62 5.51
N VAL A 58 1.14 2.25 4.52
CA VAL A 58 0.96 1.03 3.71
C VAL A 58 0.91 -0.21 4.59
N ALA A 59 1.84 -0.32 5.55
CA ALA A 59 1.89 -1.46 6.46
C ALA A 59 0.57 -1.64 7.24
N VAL A 60 0.01 -0.54 7.77
CA VAL A 60 -1.28 -0.57 8.47
C VAL A 60 -2.42 -0.95 7.55
N ILE A 61 -2.42 -0.44 6.31
CA ILE A 61 -3.45 -0.75 5.32
C ILE A 61 -3.41 -2.20 4.86
N MET A 62 -2.21 -2.76 4.71
CA MET A 62 -2.07 -4.19 4.43
C MET A 62 -2.57 -5.05 5.58
N VAL A 63 -2.36 -4.65 6.83
CA VAL A 63 -2.93 -5.35 8.00
C VAL A 63 -4.45 -5.32 7.98
N LEU A 64 -5.04 -4.14 7.74
CA LEU A 64 -6.49 -3.98 7.60
C LEU A 64 -7.04 -4.88 6.48
N ALA A 65 -6.39 -4.86 5.33
CA ALA A 65 -6.78 -5.63 4.15
C ALA A 65 -6.70 -7.14 4.41
N ALA A 66 -5.63 -7.63 5.06
CA ALA A 66 -5.53 -9.04 5.45
C ALA A 66 -6.62 -9.44 6.45
N LEU A 67 -6.87 -8.62 7.47
CA LEU A 67 -7.91 -8.86 8.47
C LEU A 67 -9.31 -8.92 7.87
N SER A 68 -9.58 -8.12 6.83
CA SER A 68 -10.88 -8.15 6.12
C SER A 68 -11.24 -9.51 5.52
N VAL A 69 -10.24 -10.38 5.31
CA VAL A 69 -10.38 -11.74 4.81
C VAL A 69 -10.23 -12.76 5.94
N THR A 70 -9.15 -12.68 6.71
CA THR A 70 -8.82 -13.73 7.69
C THR A 70 -9.83 -13.78 8.84
N THR A 71 -10.51 -12.68 9.16
CA THR A 71 -11.60 -12.67 10.13
C THR A 71 -12.81 -13.46 9.63
N GLU A 72 -13.16 -13.39 8.35
CA GLU A 72 -14.25 -14.19 7.78
C GLU A 72 -13.93 -15.69 7.78
N TYR A 73 -12.66 -16.06 7.58
CA TYR A 73 -12.20 -17.43 7.73
C TYR A 73 -12.26 -17.88 9.20
N ARG A 74 -11.81 -17.03 10.13
CA ARG A 74 -11.79 -17.35 11.58
C ARG A 74 -13.20 -17.57 12.14
N PHE A 75 -14.16 -16.75 11.75
CA PHE A 75 -15.55 -16.85 12.23
C PHE A 75 -16.44 -17.72 11.32
N GLY A 76 -15.90 -18.30 10.24
CA GLY A 76 -16.63 -19.18 9.34
C GLY A 76 -17.67 -18.50 8.44
N THR A 77 -17.81 -17.17 8.48
CA THR A 77 -18.80 -16.40 7.71
C THR A 77 -18.52 -16.38 6.20
N ILE A 78 -17.31 -16.77 5.79
CA ILE A 78 -16.99 -16.93 4.37
C ILE A 78 -17.79 -18.08 3.72
N ARG A 79 -18.07 -19.15 4.48
CA ARG A 79 -18.81 -20.32 3.97
C ARG A 79 -20.26 -19.97 3.67
N THR A 80 -20.91 -19.20 4.55
CA THR A 80 -22.29 -18.75 4.34
C THR A 80 -22.37 -17.80 3.14
N THR A 81 -21.36 -16.93 2.96
CA THR A 81 -21.28 -16.05 1.78
C THR A 81 -21.17 -16.85 0.48
N PHE A 82 -20.37 -17.92 0.45
CA PHE A 82 -20.24 -18.79 -0.73
C PHE A 82 -21.46 -19.69 -0.98
N GLN A 83 -22.25 -20.02 0.03
CA GLN A 83 -23.53 -20.70 -0.15
C GLN A 83 -24.58 -19.77 -0.76
N ALA A 84 -24.55 -18.48 -0.40
CA ALA A 84 -25.48 -17.49 -0.92
C ALA A 84 -25.17 -17.03 -2.36
N VAL A 85 -23.92 -17.18 -2.81
CA VAL A 85 -23.47 -16.68 -4.12
C VAL A 85 -22.76 -17.79 -4.92
N PRO A 86 -23.32 -18.24 -6.06
CA PRO A 86 -22.78 -19.36 -6.84
C PRO A 86 -21.38 -19.06 -7.43
N HIS A 87 -21.07 -17.79 -7.70
CA HIS A 87 -19.79 -17.36 -8.27
C HIS A 87 -18.82 -16.88 -7.18
N ARG A 88 -18.11 -17.81 -6.54
CA ARG A 88 -17.17 -17.50 -5.43
C ARG A 88 -16.07 -16.49 -5.80
N GLY A 89 -15.60 -16.56 -7.05
CA GLY A 89 -14.56 -15.64 -7.55
C GLY A 89 -15.02 -14.18 -7.61
N SER A 90 -16.30 -13.92 -7.92
CA SER A 90 -16.81 -12.54 -7.98
C SER A 90 -16.96 -11.93 -6.60
N VAL A 91 -17.22 -12.73 -5.56
CA VAL A 91 -17.22 -12.28 -4.15
C VAL A 91 -15.83 -11.80 -3.75
N LEU A 92 -14.80 -12.61 -4.00
CA LEU A 92 -13.42 -12.27 -3.66
C LEU A 92 -12.92 -11.05 -4.46
N ALA A 93 -13.28 -10.95 -5.74
CA ALA A 93 -12.97 -9.77 -6.55
C ALA A 93 -13.68 -8.51 -6.04
N ALA A 94 -14.97 -8.60 -5.69
CA ALA A 94 -15.70 -7.47 -5.10
C ALA A 94 -15.05 -7.00 -3.79
N LYS A 95 -14.63 -7.93 -2.93
CA LYS A 95 -13.90 -7.62 -1.70
C LYS A 95 -12.59 -6.89 -1.99
N ALA A 96 -11.77 -7.41 -2.91
CA ALA A 96 -10.51 -6.75 -3.29
C ALA A 96 -10.75 -5.34 -3.84
N VAL A 97 -11.79 -5.12 -4.64
CA VAL A 97 -12.17 -3.80 -5.14
C VAL A 97 -12.56 -2.86 -4.01
N VAL A 98 -13.44 -3.27 -3.09
CA VAL A 98 -13.88 -2.39 -1.99
C VAL A 98 -12.72 -2.05 -1.06
N VAL A 99 -11.90 -3.04 -0.69
CA VAL A 99 -10.74 -2.83 0.19
C VAL A 99 -9.66 -2.01 -0.51
N GLY A 100 -9.41 -2.24 -1.81
CA GLY A 100 -8.50 -1.45 -2.62
C GLY A 100 -8.94 0.01 -2.76
N LEU A 101 -10.24 0.27 -3.01
CA LEU A 101 -10.79 1.63 -3.05
C LEU A 101 -10.69 2.33 -1.68
N LEU A 102 -10.92 1.60 -0.59
CA LEU A 102 -10.70 2.15 0.75
C LEU A 102 -9.22 2.51 0.98
N GLY A 103 -8.30 1.62 0.58
CA GLY A 103 -6.86 1.89 0.59
C GLY A 103 -6.50 3.13 -0.22
N LEU A 104 -7.08 3.29 -1.41
CA LEU A 104 -6.90 4.46 -2.27
C LEU A 104 -7.27 5.74 -1.51
N VAL A 105 -8.49 5.81 -0.99
CA VAL A 105 -8.99 7.01 -0.29
C VAL A 105 -8.12 7.33 0.92
N ILE A 106 -7.73 6.33 1.71
CA ILE A 106 -6.89 6.53 2.89
C ILE A 106 -5.49 7.01 2.50
N GLY A 107 -4.91 6.42 1.46
CA GLY A 107 -3.59 6.80 0.95
C GLY A 107 -3.59 8.23 0.42
N GLU A 108 -4.61 8.63 -0.36
CA GLU A 108 -4.74 10.01 -0.84
C GLU A 108 -4.88 11.00 0.32
N VAL A 109 -5.77 10.72 1.28
CA VAL A 109 -5.96 11.60 2.45
C VAL A 109 -4.65 11.70 3.25
N GLY A 110 -3.94 10.59 3.43
CA GLY A 110 -2.64 10.56 4.11
C GLY A 110 -1.56 11.35 3.36
N ALA A 111 -1.46 11.19 2.04
CA ALA A 111 -0.43 11.80 1.20
C ALA A 111 -0.63 13.32 1.01
N PHE A 112 -1.87 13.74 0.71
CA PHE A 112 -2.21 15.16 0.66
C PHE A 112 -2.13 15.80 2.05
N GLY A 113 -2.50 15.07 3.11
CA GLY A 113 -2.29 15.51 4.49
C GLY A 113 -0.81 15.71 4.82
N ALA A 114 0.05 14.78 4.41
CA ALA A 114 1.50 14.86 4.57
C ALA A 114 2.10 16.07 3.84
N TRP A 115 1.73 16.27 2.58
CA TRP A 115 2.15 17.43 1.79
C TRP A 115 1.66 18.75 2.40
N ALA A 116 0.38 18.82 2.78
CA ALA A 116 -0.20 20.03 3.36
C ALA A 116 0.44 20.39 4.71
N LEU A 117 0.71 19.41 5.58
CA LEU A 117 1.42 19.64 6.84
C LEU A 117 2.87 20.09 6.60
N GLY A 118 3.58 19.44 5.67
CA GLY A 118 4.92 19.87 5.27
C GLY A 118 4.95 21.32 4.81
N TYR A 119 4.01 21.71 3.94
CA TYR A 119 3.86 23.08 3.45
C TYR A 119 3.49 24.08 4.55
N ALA A 120 2.61 23.70 5.47
CA ALA A 120 2.19 24.57 6.57
C ALA A 120 3.33 24.84 7.58
N ILE A 121 4.19 23.85 7.84
CA ILE A 121 5.30 23.97 8.79
C ILE A 121 6.52 24.65 8.16
N ARG A 122 6.82 24.34 6.89
CA ARG A 122 7.97 24.88 6.14
C ARG A 122 7.53 25.32 4.74
N PRO A 123 6.92 26.51 4.59
CA PRO A 123 6.51 26.99 3.28
C PRO A 123 7.74 27.16 2.38
N SER A 124 7.74 26.51 1.22
CA SER A 124 8.86 26.58 0.26
C SER A 124 8.34 26.53 -1.17
N SER A 125 9.09 27.11 -2.11
CA SER A 125 8.81 26.96 -3.55
C SER A 125 9.03 25.51 -4.01
N ALA A 126 9.89 24.76 -3.34
CA ALA A 126 10.16 23.35 -3.63
C ALA A 126 8.92 22.45 -3.41
N LEU A 127 7.99 22.85 -2.52
CA LEU A 127 6.75 22.13 -2.23
C LEU A 127 5.59 22.46 -3.19
N VAL A 128 5.77 23.41 -4.11
CA VAL A 128 4.75 23.72 -5.12
C VAL A 128 4.65 22.56 -6.10
N LEU A 129 3.42 22.08 -6.34
CA LEU A 129 3.11 21.00 -7.28
C LEU A 129 3.06 21.51 -8.73
N ASP A 130 4.22 21.91 -9.24
CA ASP A 130 4.41 22.52 -10.56
C ASP A 130 4.82 21.54 -11.67
N SER A 131 5.18 20.30 -11.31
CA SER A 131 5.61 19.27 -12.25
C SER A 131 4.80 17.98 -12.11
N SER A 132 4.71 17.22 -13.21
CA SER A 132 4.04 15.91 -13.19
C SER A 132 4.70 14.94 -12.20
N GLY A 133 6.02 15.04 -12.01
CA GLY A 133 6.75 14.25 -11.02
C GLY A 133 6.23 14.48 -9.61
N LYS A 134 6.18 15.74 -9.16
CA LYS A 134 5.67 16.09 -7.82
C LYS A 134 4.20 15.70 -7.61
N TRP A 135 3.39 15.77 -8.66
CA TRP A 135 2.01 15.26 -8.60
C TRP A 135 1.95 13.74 -8.43
N ILE A 136 2.83 13.00 -9.11
CA ILE A 136 2.95 11.54 -8.97
C ILE A 136 3.47 11.19 -7.57
N ASP A 137 4.43 11.92 -7.03
CA ASP A 137 4.97 11.69 -5.69
C ASP A 137 3.86 11.70 -4.62
N VAL A 138 2.86 12.60 -4.74
CA VAL A 138 1.75 12.72 -3.79
C VAL A 138 0.58 11.79 -4.17
N ALA A 139 -0.02 11.98 -5.35
CA ALA A 139 -1.21 11.23 -5.76
C ALA A 139 -0.90 9.75 -6.09
N GLY A 140 0.35 9.41 -6.37
CA GLY A 140 0.76 8.02 -6.55
C GLY A 140 0.63 7.19 -5.28
N VAL A 141 0.70 7.81 -4.09
CA VAL A 141 0.64 7.10 -2.80
C VAL A 141 -0.71 6.43 -2.62
N GLY A 142 -1.81 7.09 -2.99
CA GLY A 142 -3.15 6.49 -2.99
C GLY A 142 -3.23 5.23 -3.84
N VAL A 143 -2.70 5.30 -5.07
CA VAL A 143 -2.65 4.16 -5.99
C VAL A 143 -1.81 3.02 -5.42
N LEU A 144 -0.66 3.31 -4.80
CA LEU A 144 0.18 2.32 -4.14
C LEU A 144 -0.58 1.63 -3.00
N PHE A 145 -1.26 2.39 -2.13
CA PHE A 145 -2.07 1.84 -1.04
C PHE A 145 -3.18 0.93 -1.56
N ALA A 146 -3.83 1.30 -2.65
CA ALA A 146 -4.88 0.50 -3.28
C ALA A 146 -4.36 -0.86 -3.75
N LEU A 147 -3.22 -0.87 -4.45
CA LEU A 147 -2.61 -2.09 -4.97
C LEU A 147 -2.00 -2.96 -3.85
N ALA A 148 -1.38 -2.34 -2.84
CA ALA A 148 -0.88 -3.03 -1.66
C ALA A 148 -2.01 -3.68 -0.86
N ALA A 149 -3.17 -3.01 -0.75
CA ALA A 149 -4.36 -3.59 -0.16
C ALA A 149 -4.86 -4.83 -0.92
N VAL A 150 -4.85 -4.81 -2.26
CA VAL A 150 -5.19 -5.99 -3.08
C VAL A 150 -4.20 -7.14 -2.85
N ILE A 151 -2.89 -6.85 -2.81
CA ILE A 151 -1.85 -7.84 -2.47
C ILE A 151 -2.13 -8.47 -1.11
N ALA A 152 -2.43 -7.65 -0.11
CA ALA A 152 -2.72 -8.12 1.24
C ALA A 152 -4.01 -8.93 1.34
N VAL A 153 -5.06 -8.58 0.59
CA VAL A 153 -6.27 -9.41 0.45
C VAL A 153 -5.91 -10.77 -0.14
N ALA A 154 -5.11 -10.81 -1.22
CA ALA A 154 -4.69 -12.05 -1.85
C ALA A 154 -3.88 -12.96 -0.89
N ILE A 155 -2.95 -12.37 -0.13
CA ILE A 155 -2.17 -13.07 0.89
C ILE A 155 -3.08 -13.59 2.02
N GLY A 156 -4.05 -12.78 2.46
CA GLY A 156 -5.05 -13.20 3.44
C GLY A 156 -5.86 -14.41 2.99
N ILE A 157 -6.25 -14.47 1.71
CA ILE A 157 -6.98 -15.59 1.10
C ILE A 157 -6.11 -16.86 1.07
N LEU A 158 -4.83 -16.72 0.76
CA LEU A 158 -3.89 -17.85 0.65
C LEU A 158 -3.55 -18.46 2.02
N ILE A 159 -3.29 -17.61 3.02
CA ILE A 159 -2.82 -18.04 4.34
C ILE A 159 -3.99 -18.45 5.25
N ARG A 160 -5.14 -17.75 5.19
CA ARG A 160 -6.34 -18.03 6.00
C ARG A 160 -6.12 -17.99 7.52
N HIS A 161 -4.99 -17.49 7.99
CA HIS A 161 -4.63 -17.37 9.40
C HIS A 161 -4.15 -15.95 9.70
N SER A 162 -4.88 -15.23 10.58
CA SER A 162 -4.64 -13.79 10.82
C SER A 162 -3.21 -13.50 11.27
N ALA A 163 -2.70 -14.19 12.30
CA ALA A 163 -1.36 -13.90 12.81
C ALA A 163 -0.26 -14.20 11.77
N GLY A 164 -0.45 -15.25 10.96
CA GLY A 164 0.52 -15.64 9.92
C GLY A 164 0.53 -14.65 8.76
N ALA A 165 -0.65 -14.21 8.33
CA ALA A 165 -0.77 -13.23 7.25
C ALA A 165 -0.20 -11.87 7.63
N ILE A 166 -0.53 -11.39 8.84
CA ILE A 166 -0.03 -10.12 9.36
C ILE A 166 1.48 -10.16 9.51
N ALA A 167 2.03 -11.21 10.15
CA ALA A 167 3.46 -11.35 10.34
C ALA A 167 4.20 -11.36 9.00
N LEU A 168 3.72 -12.15 8.02
CA LEU A 168 4.33 -12.21 6.69
C LEU A 168 4.33 -10.83 6.01
N LEU A 169 3.18 -10.15 5.97
CA LEU A 169 3.04 -8.85 5.30
C LEU A 169 3.94 -7.78 5.91
N LEU A 170 3.96 -7.68 7.23
CA LEU A 170 4.76 -6.68 7.95
C LEU A 170 6.26 -6.95 7.81
N ILE A 171 6.67 -8.21 8.00
CA ILE A 171 8.07 -8.60 7.82
C ILE A 171 8.50 -8.34 6.37
N TYR A 172 7.64 -8.65 5.40
CA TYR A 172 7.97 -8.47 3.99
C TYR A 172 8.21 -6.99 3.64
N VAL A 173 7.25 -6.12 3.94
CA VAL A 173 7.31 -4.71 3.54
C VAL A 173 8.30 -3.90 4.37
N LEU A 174 8.44 -4.17 5.67
CA LEU A 174 9.31 -3.37 6.52
C LEU A 174 10.76 -3.88 6.54
N ALA A 175 10.98 -5.19 6.36
CA ALA A 175 12.30 -5.78 6.53
C ALA A 175 12.82 -6.50 5.28
N VAL A 176 12.06 -7.44 4.70
CA VAL A 176 12.62 -8.39 3.71
C VAL A 176 13.23 -7.68 2.52
N GLU A 177 12.55 -6.73 1.89
CA GLU A 177 13.10 -6.06 0.70
C GLU A 177 14.40 -5.31 1.03
N ASN A 178 14.42 -4.55 2.13
CA ASN A 178 15.61 -3.83 2.62
C ASN A 178 16.77 -4.79 2.95
N LEU A 179 16.47 -5.94 3.55
CA LEU A 179 17.48 -6.94 3.91
C LEU A 179 18.06 -7.65 2.68
N VAL A 180 17.27 -7.85 1.62
CA VAL A 180 17.76 -8.45 0.36
C VAL A 180 18.86 -7.58 -0.24
N GLN A 181 18.78 -6.25 -0.11
CA GLN A 181 19.82 -5.34 -0.61
C GLN A 181 21.19 -5.56 0.06
N LEU A 182 21.22 -6.04 1.31
CA LEU A 182 22.45 -6.29 2.07
C LEU A 182 23.21 -7.54 1.63
N ILE A 183 22.59 -8.43 0.84
CA ILE A 183 23.22 -9.66 0.38
C ILE A 183 24.28 -9.32 -0.70
N PRO A 184 25.57 -9.62 -0.47
CA PRO A 184 26.63 -9.26 -1.41
C PRO A 184 26.41 -9.92 -2.78
N THR A 185 26.70 -9.18 -3.85
CA THR A 185 26.70 -9.61 -5.27
C THR A 185 25.34 -9.94 -5.88
N VAL A 186 24.47 -10.67 -5.18
CA VAL A 186 23.17 -11.14 -5.68
C VAL A 186 22.02 -10.26 -5.21
N GLY A 187 22.12 -9.69 -4.01
CA GLY A 187 21.09 -8.84 -3.40
C GLY A 187 20.60 -7.71 -4.30
N PRO A 188 21.50 -6.84 -4.80
CA PRO A 188 21.11 -5.74 -5.70
C PRO A 188 20.43 -6.22 -7.00
N LYS A 189 20.83 -7.39 -7.53
CA LYS A 189 20.25 -7.95 -8.75
C LYS A 189 18.82 -8.42 -8.56
N ILE A 190 18.47 -8.89 -7.35
CA ILE A 190 17.12 -9.32 -6.99
C ILE A 190 16.28 -8.12 -6.56
N HIS A 191 16.85 -7.24 -5.74
CA HIS A 191 16.16 -6.09 -5.14
C HIS A 191 15.46 -5.22 -6.19
N LYS A 192 16.11 -4.97 -7.34
CA LYS A 192 15.54 -4.20 -8.46
C LYS A 192 14.24 -4.75 -9.07
N TRP A 193 13.87 -6.01 -8.80
CA TRP A 193 12.65 -6.63 -9.30
C TRP A 193 11.60 -6.87 -8.21
N LEU A 194 11.91 -6.51 -6.96
CA LEU A 194 10.97 -6.66 -5.86
C LEU A 194 9.81 -5.67 -6.00
N PRO A 195 8.57 -6.11 -5.72
CA PRO A 195 7.37 -5.36 -6.05
C PRO A 195 7.28 -4.02 -5.31
N PHE A 196 7.65 -3.94 -4.02
CA PHE A 196 7.58 -2.66 -3.29
C PHE A 196 8.74 -1.73 -3.66
N ASN A 197 9.94 -2.23 -3.96
CA ASN A 197 11.02 -1.42 -4.52
C ASN A 197 10.68 -0.87 -5.92
N VAL A 198 10.00 -1.65 -6.77
CA VAL A 198 9.48 -1.15 -8.06
C VAL A 198 8.38 -0.11 -7.83
N ALA A 199 7.49 -0.31 -6.85
CA ALA A 199 6.50 0.69 -6.48
C ALA A 199 7.13 1.99 -5.95
N ASP A 200 8.24 1.90 -5.21
CA ASP A 200 9.00 3.06 -4.74
C ASP A 200 9.61 3.85 -5.91
N LYS A 201 10.11 3.15 -6.96
CA LYS A 201 10.54 3.80 -8.22
C LYS A 201 9.41 4.59 -8.89
N PHE A 202 8.18 4.08 -8.85
CA PHE A 202 7.03 4.81 -9.37
C PHE A 202 6.82 6.13 -8.61
N LEU A 203 6.85 6.08 -7.28
CA LEU A 203 6.66 7.26 -6.42
C LEU A 203 7.78 8.27 -6.47
N HIS A 204 9.06 7.85 -6.53
CA HIS A 204 10.20 8.77 -6.37
C HIS A 204 11.08 8.88 -7.63
N GLY A 205 10.69 8.24 -8.74
CA GLY A 205 11.50 8.17 -9.95
C GLY A 205 11.58 9.47 -10.78
N GLY A 206 10.80 10.49 -10.44
CA GLY A 206 10.69 11.76 -11.17
C GLY A 206 11.47 12.93 -10.55
N ALA A 207 12.00 12.78 -9.34
CA ALA A 207 12.72 13.84 -8.65
C ALA A 207 14.17 13.98 -9.19
N PRO A 208 14.60 15.19 -9.64
CA PRO A 208 15.98 15.45 -10.01
C PRO A 208 16.82 15.56 -8.73
N GLY A 209 17.36 14.42 -8.29
CA GLY A 209 18.07 14.29 -7.02
C GLY A 209 17.48 13.15 -6.23
N GLY A 210 17.91 11.93 -6.54
CA GLY A 210 17.62 10.79 -5.67
C GLY A 210 18.07 11.11 -4.25
N GLN A 211 17.21 10.82 -3.28
CA GLN A 211 17.44 11.14 -1.87
C GLN A 211 18.89 10.82 -1.45
N THR A 212 19.53 11.79 -0.80
CA THR A 212 20.68 11.57 0.06
C THR A 212 20.23 10.76 1.28
N GLY A 213 20.11 9.43 1.13
CA GLY A 213 19.86 8.52 2.25
C GLY A 213 19.02 7.27 1.94
N GLN A 214 18.15 7.32 0.93
CA GLN A 214 17.47 6.15 0.37
C GLN A 214 18.00 5.93 -1.04
N SER A 215 18.60 4.75 -1.26
CA SER A 215 19.19 4.36 -2.55
C SER A 215 18.22 4.71 -3.67
N ALA A 216 18.61 5.62 -4.56
CA ALA A 216 17.86 5.89 -5.78
C ALA A 216 17.55 4.53 -6.42
N SER A 217 16.28 4.15 -6.48
CA SER A 217 15.90 2.78 -6.83
C SER A 217 16.55 2.38 -8.15
N ASP A 218 17.38 1.32 -8.11
CA ASP A 218 18.19 0.76 -9.22
C ASP A 218 17.34 0.15 -10.35
N VAL A 219 16.05 0.44 -10.33
CA VAL A 219 15.04 -0.03 -11.26
C VAL A 219 15.19 0.73 -12.57
N VAL A 220 15.42 -0.03 -13.64
CA VAL A 220 15.60 0.50 -15.01
C VAL A 220 14.28 0.88 -15.70
N LEU A 221 13.14 0.54 -15.09
CA LEU A 221 11.82 0.87 -15.63
C LEU A 221 11.49 2.35 -15.42
N SER A 222 10.84 2.96 -16.41
CA SER A 222 10.22 4.29 -16.25
C SER A 222 9.08 4.25 -15.21
N GLN A 223 8.72 5.39 -14.62
CA GLN A 223 7.65 5.49 -13.62
C GLN A 223 6.35 4.79 -14.04
N GLY A 224 5.88 4.99 -15.27
CA GLY A 224 4.64 4.36 -15.77
C GLY A 224 4.73 2.82 -15.86
N TRP A 225 5.87 2.31 -16.33
CA TRP A 225 6.13 0.87 -16.39
C TRP A 225 6.28 0.24 -15.01
N SER A 226 6.85 0.98 -14.04
CA SER A 226 6.93 0.53 -12.65
C SER A 226 5.54 0.36 -12.03
N LEU A 227 4.62 1.31 -12.27
CA LEU A 227 3.22 1.18 -11.85
C LEU A 227 2.55 -0.02 -12.51
N ALA A 228 2.71 -0.18 -13.82
CA ALA A 228 2.13 -1.30 -14.56
C ALA A 228 2.64 -2.65 -14.03
N TYR A 229 3.94 -2.76 -13.71
CA TYR A 229 4.53 -3.95 -13.10
C TYR A 229 3.92 -4.26 -11.73
N PHE A 230 3.81 -3.25 -10.85
CA PHE A 230 3.23 -3.44 -9.53
C PHE A 230 1.74 -3.82 -9.59
N ALA A 231 0.98 -3.18 -10.48
CA ALA A 231 -0.41 -3.53 -10.74
C ALA A 231 -0.55 -4.95 -11.29
N ALA A 232 0.30 -5.35 -12.25
CA ALA A 232 0.30 -6.70 -12.80
C ALA A 232 0.62 -7.74 -11.72
N PHE A 233 1.58 -7.45 -10.82
CA PHE A 233 1.90 -8.30 -9.69
C PHE A 233 0.69 -8.47 -8.74
N ALA A 234 0.01 -7.38 -8.38
CA ALA A 234 -1.18 -7.41 -7.54
C ALA A 234 -2.32 -8.24 -8.18
N VAL A 235 -2.58 -8.04 -9.47
CA VAL A 235 -3.61 -8.77 -10.23
C VAL A 235 -3.25 -10.25 -10.35
N ALA A 236 -2.00 -10.58 -10.66
CA ALA A 236 -1.54 -11.96 -10.77
C ALA A 236 -1.67 -12.70 -9.43
N LEU A 237 -1.24 -12.07 -8.33
CA LEU A 237 -1.35 -12.65 -7.00
C LEU A 237 -2.82 -12.85 -6.60
N MET A 238 -3.69 -11.90 -6.91
CA MET A 238 -5.13 -12.02 -6.67
C MET A 238 -5.76 -13.15 -7.51
N ALA A 239 -5.36 -13.28 -8.78
CA ALA A 239 -5.83 -14.37 -9.64
C ALA A 239 -5.41 -15.75 -9.11
N ILE A 240 -4.16 -15.88 -8.64
CA ILE A 240 -3.66 -17.08 -7.96
C ILE A 240 -4.49 -17.37 -6.70
N ALA A 241 -4.73 -16.36 -5.86
CA ALA A 241 -5.52 -16.50 -4.65
C ALA A 241 -6.95 -16.98 -4.93
N ILE A 242 -7.62 -16.42 -5.95
CA ILE A 242 -8.96 -16.85 -6.38
C ILE A 242 -8.91 -18.30 -6.91
N GLY A 243 -7.92 -18.65 -7.72
CA GLY A 243 -7.75 -20.00 -8.25
C GLY A 243 -7.55 -21.04 -7.16
N VAL A 244 -6.70 -20.73 -6.17
CA VAL A 244 -6.46 -21.58 -4.99
C VAL A 244 -7.72 -21.69 -4.13
N ALA A 245 -8.45 -20.60 -3.90
CA ALA A 245 -9.68 -20.61 -3.12
C ALA A 245 -10.77 -21.49 -3.77
N LYS A 246 -10.90 -21.45 -5.10
CA LYS A 246 -11.82 -22.32 -5.85
C LYS A 246 -11.50 -23.80 -5.66
N LYS A 247 -10.22 -24.18 -5.61
CA LYS A 247 -9.81 -25.59 -5.44
C LYS A 247 -9.89 -26.07 -3.99
N ARG A 248 -9.57 -25.22 -3.00
CA ARG A 248 -9.50 -25.60 -1.58
C ARG A 248 -10.85 -25.64 -0.88
N ASP A 249 -11.86 -24.96 -1.44
CA ASP A 249 -13.19 -24.86 -0.84
C ASP A 249 -14.24 -25.67 -1.61
N ALA A 250 -13.84 -26.39 -2.67
CA ALA A 250 -14.63 -27.42 -3.35
C ALA A 250 -14.60 -28.72 -2.54
#